data_AF-A0A2W5S774-F1
#
_entry.id   AF-A0A2W5S774-F1
#
_cell.length_a   1.000
_cell.length_b   1.000
_cell.length_c   1.000
_cell.angle_alpha   90.00
_cell.angle_beta   90.00
_cell.angle_gamma   90.00
#
_symmetry.space_group_name_H-M   'P 1'
#
loop_
_entity.id
_entity.type
_entity.pdbx_description
1 polymer ?
#
loop_
_entity_poly.entity_id
_entity_poly.type
_entity_poly.pdbx_seq_one_letter_code
_entity_poly.pdbx_strand_id
1 'polypeptide(L)'
;MRWLVSGFTQEHAKRMNWPLKCRKPATRGPCPVVVVFRTIPVTVSSHLLEESSMRLRQSLVAALLTMTAAFPSWAATYYVAPKDAKISANADGSKGNPWADPLTALKKAKAGDTILLMDGDYGQLIVSKRSFTSPVTVRSLNGKKARLERISVEDGSRNIIFQNLSVWASDPMTSKANRIQTTGPSVTDIVFDSLDIRSGKDALSYPTWTKDKWKARFGMKGFQSKGTRITMKNSTITAMGFAVVLFGPETKFINNTVQGFKGDGMRVLGNNSVIRGNRITDCVRVDNNHMDGIQSWSQDGKPVDGLVIEDNTIIEWSNPVRTFKYCPLQGIGFFDGFYDNLVIRNNVIAITAYHGISVYGARKAQIVNNTVVNSKGVAAGYPWIAVNNHKNGTPSSDVVTSNNLAMKFTGVSNEKSKRTATANSVILYPAKVLQDVTKFNYRPKADSGFIDTGDAAYAPKTDIVNNKRPSGKAPDRGAYEANSTPAPSADPSATTDAAAPPASSNTAGKWLVAP
;
A
#
# COMPACT_ATOMS: atom_id res chain seq x y z
N MET A 1 37.62 13.15 36.43
CA MET A 1 36.86 13.32 37.69
C MET A 1 35.45 12.75 37.50
N ARG A 2 35.07 11.82 38.39
CA ARG A 2 33.76 11.20 38.66
C ARG A 2 32.68 11.19 37.57
N TRP A 3 32.47 10.01 37.01
CA TRP A 3 31.15 9.57 36.52
C TRP A 3 30.35 9.01 37.71
N LEU A 4 29.10 9.46 37.86
CA LEU A 4 28.10 8.87 38.75
C LEU A 4 27.50 7.64 38.05
N VAL A 5 27.63 6.49 38.71
CA VAL A 5 26.94 5.24 38.38
C VAL A 5 25.88 5.02 39.46
N SER A 6 24.62 4.86 39.07
CA SER A 6 23.58 4.38 39.97
C SER A 6 22.72 3.31 39.29
N GLY A 7 22.76 2.11 39.88
CA GLY A 7 21.59 1.22 39.99
C GLY A 7 21.27 0.31 38.81
N PHE A 8 22.08 -0.73 38.57
CA PHE A 8 21.58 -1.98 37.98
C PHE A 8 21.21 -2.94 39.10
N THR A 9 19.92 -3.27 39.20
CA THR A 9 19.37 -4.26 40.13
C THR A 9 19.57 -5.69 39.61
N GLN A 10 19.68 -6.64 40.54
CA GLN A 10 19.94 -8.06 40.31
C GLN A 10 18.79 -8.79 39.60
N GLU A 11 18.67 -8.64 38.28
CA GLU A 11 17.87 -9.58 37.48
C GLU A 11 18.46 -9.95 36.11
N HIS A 12 19.79 -9.92 35.97
CA HIS A 12 20.50 -10.37 34.75
C HIS A 12 21.54 -11.48 34.96
N ALA A 13 21.43 -12.26 36.06
CA ALA A 13 22.31 -13.40 36.33
C ALA A 13 21.60 -14.78 36.28
N LYS A 14 20.47 -14.89 35.56
CA LYS A 14 19.91 -16.20 35.14
C LYS A 14 20.42 -16.55 33.75
N ARG A 15 21.69 -16.95 33.64
CA ARG A 15 22.31 -17.72 32.53
C ARG A 15 23.81 -17.81 32.79
N MET A 16 24.23 -18.74 33.64
CA MET A 16 25.53 -19.43 33.54
C MET A 16 25.63 -20.45 34.69
N ASN A 17 25.85 -21.70 34.30
CA ASN A 17 25.64 -22.90 35.07
C ASN A 17 26.97 -23.35 35.71
N TRP A 18 27.24 -22.99 36.98
CA TRP A 18 28.37 -23.58 37.72
C TRP A 18 28.02 -23.79 39.21
N PRO A 19 28.26 -24.99 39.79
CA PRO A 19 27.82 -25.31 41.14
C PRO A 19 28.88 -24.90 42.17
N LEU A 20 28.49 -24.08 43.15
CA LEU A 20 29.23 -23.95 44.41
C LEU A 20 28.35 -24.45 45.54
N LYS A 21 28.67 -25.66 46.02
CA LYS A 21 28.13 -26.25 47.24
C LYS A 21 28.77 -25.56 48.45
N CYS A 22 27.99 -24.86 49.26
CA CYS A 22 28.37 -24.53 50.64
C CYS A 22 27.52 -25.35 51.61
N ARG A 23 28.15 -26.31 52.29
CA ARG A 23 27.62 -26.96 53.51
C ARG A 23 27.72 -25.96 54.67
N LYS A 24 26.62 -25.71 55.39
CA LYS A 24 26.63 -25.16 56.76
C LYS A 24 26.94 -26.29 57.77
N PRO A 25 27.44 -25.99 58.98
CA PRO A 25 26.52 -25.61 60.07
C PRO A 25 26.96 -24.41 60.95
N ALA A 26 25.92 -23.74 61.47
CA ALA A 26 25.76 -22.97 62.71
C ALA A 26 26.99 -22.33 63.41
N THR A 27 27.04 -20.99 63.45
CA THR A 27 26.82 -20.12 64.65
C THR A 27 27.15 -18.66 64.31
N ARG A 28 26.70 -17.74 65.17
CA ARG A 28 26.50 -16.29 64.96
C ARG A 28 27.83 -15.51 64.87
N GLY A 29 27.89 -14.52 63.96
CA GLY A 29 28.87 -13.42 63.99
C GLY A 29 29.46 -13.07 62.60
N PRO A 30 29.66 -11.79 62.25
CA PRO A 30 30.33 -11.41 61.00
C PRO A 30 31.85 -11.64 61.12
N CYS A 31 32.41 -12.39 60.16
CA CYS A 31 33.85 -12.63 60.04
C CYS A 31 34.50 -11.49 59.22
N PRO A 32 35.46 -10.72 59.77
CA PRO A 32 36.23 -9.76 58.98
C PRO A 32 37.38 -10.49 58.27
N VAL A 33 37.43 -10.43 56.94
CA VAL A 33 38.58 -10.91 56.16
C VAL A 33 39.55 -9.75 55.96
N VAL A 34 40.69 -9.82 56.63
CA VAL A 34 41.88 -8.98 56.39
C VAL A 34 42.71 -9.66 55.31
N VAL A 35 42.97 -8.98 54.19
CA VAL A 35 43.89 -9.44 53.14
C VAL A 35 45.21 -8.69 53.27
N VAL A 36 46.27 -9.41 53.66
CA VAL A 36 47.66 -8.94 53.67
C VAL A 36 48.29 -9.23 52.30
N PHE A 37 48.74 -8.19 51.59
CA PHE A 37 49.51 -8.35 50.36
C PHE A 37 51.01 -8.51 50.68
N ARG A 38 51.61 -9.64 50.27
CA ARG A 38 53.07 -9.78 50.16
C ARG A 38 53.44 -9.75 48.67
N THR A 39 54.35 -8.85 48.32
CA THR A 39 54.98 -8.76 46.99
C THR A 39 56.12 -9.78 46.88
N ILE A 40 56.11 -10.59 45.81
CA ILE A 40 57.25 -11.42 45.38
C ILE A 40 57.73 -10.85 44.04
N PRO A 41 59.03 -10.55 43.85
CA PRO A 41 59.55 -10.13 42.55
C PRO A 41 59.79 -11.34 41.63
N VAL A 42 59.40 -11.23 40.37
CA VAL A 42 59.75 -12.17 39.30
C VAL A 42 60.64 -11.43 38.29
N THR A 43 61.87 -11.92 38.12
CA THR A 43 62.80 -11.51 37.08
C THR A 43 62.47 -12.26 35.79
N VAL A 44 62.26 -11.54 34.67
CA VAL A 44 62.06 -12.15 33.34
C VAL A 44 63.32 -11.91 32.51
N SER A 45 63.88 -13.00 31.99
CA SER A 45 65.09 -13.05 31.16
C SER A 45 64.82 -12.61 29.71
N SER A 46 65.77 -11.87 29.13
CA SER A 46 65.66 -11.12 27.87
C SER A 46 65.80 -11.93 26.57
N HIS A 47 65.54 -13.25 26.58
CA HIS A 47 65.79 -14.13 25.42
C HIS A 47 64.56 -14.61 24.65
N LEU A 48 63.36 -14.09 24.94
CA LEU A 48 62.10 -14.47 24.25
C LEU A 48 61.49 -13.37 23.35
N LEU A 49 62.21 -12.27 23.10
CA LEU A 49 61.68 -11.12 22.36
C LEU A 49 62.07 -11.03 20.87
N GLU A 50 62.98 -11.88 20.37
CA GLU A 50 63.42 -11.78 18.96
C GLU A 50 62.65 -12.66 17.96
N GLU A 51 62.10 -13.81 18.35
CA GLU A 51 61.35 -14.67 17.40
C GLU A 51 59.90 -14.23 17.12
N SER A 52 59.34 -13.32 17.93
CA SER A 52 57.97 -12.81 17.75
C SER A 52 57.87 -11.66 16.74
N SER A 53 59.00 -11.07 16.33
CA SER A 53 59.02 -9.89 15.45
C SER A 53 58.92 -10.22 13.95
N MET A 54 59.23 -11.46 13.57
CA MET A 54 59.31 -11.86 12.15
C MET A 54 58.00 -12.47 11.61
N ARG A 55 57.17 -13.09 12.46
CA ARG A 55 55.83 -13.58 12.05
C ARG A 55 54.75 -12.49 12.03
N LEU A 56 54.93 -11.40 12.77
CA LEU A 56 53.98 -10.28 12.74
C LEU A 56 54.11 -9.40 11.49
N ARG A 57 55.30 -9.37 10.85
CA ARG A 57 55.55 -8.58 9.64
C ARG A 57 55.03 -9.24 8.35
N GLN A 58 54.89 -10.57 8.31
CA GLN A 58 54.29 -11.27 7.18
C GLN A 58 52.74 -11.26 7.24
N SER A 59 52.14 -11.21 8.43
CA SER A 59 50.68 -11.10 8.58
C SER A 59 50.15 -9.67 8.36
N LEU A 60 50.97 -8.63 8.55
CA LEU A 60 50.55 -7.25 8.26
C LEU A 60 50.61 -6.89 6.76
N VAL A 61 51.50 -7.52 5.97
CA VAL A 61 51.54 -7.29 4.51
C VAL A 61 50.40 -8.03 3.79
N ALA A 62 49.94 -9.17 4.32
CA ALA A 62 48.76 -9.89 3.81
C ALA A 62 47.42 -9.24 4.23
N ALA A 63 47.39 -8.54 5.37
CA ALA A 63 46.21 -7.78 5.81
C ALA A 63 46.09 -6.40 5.13
N LEU A 64 47.19 -5.86 4.57
CA LEU A 64 47.16 -4.61 3.80
C LEU A 64 46.84 -4.81 2.31
N LEU A 65 46.89 -6.04 1.79
CA LEU A 65 46.55 -6.36 0.39
C LEU A 65 45.11 -6.87 0.17
N THR A 66 44.29 -6.93 1.23
CA THR A 66 42.85 -7.29 1.15
C THR A 66 41.91 -6.14 1.53
N MET A 67 42.43 -4.90 1.59
CA MET A 67 41.61 -3.73 1.29
C MET A 67 41.49 -3.60 -0.23
N THR A 68 40.76 -4.53 -0.86
CA THR A 68 40.12 -4.17 -2.12
C THR A 68 39.23 -2.99 -1.79
N ALA A 69 39.60 -1.82 -2.32
CA ALA A 69 38.80 -0.62 -2.25
C ALA A 69 37.37 -1.00 -2.66
N ALA A 70 36.49 -1.13 -1.67
CA ALA A 70 35.06 -1.08 -1.88
C ALA A 70 34.79 0.37 -2.26
N PHE A 71 35.14 0.73 -3.49
CA PHE A 71 34.69 1.96 -4.09
C PHE A 71 33.18 1.99 -3.89
N PRO A 72 32.61 3.07 -3.35
CA PRO A 72 31.16 3.21 -3.31
C PRO A 72 30.69 2.91 -4.73
N SER A 73 29.87 1.87 -4.90
CA SER A 73 29.23 1.60 -6.17
C SER A 73 28.25 2.75 -6.40
N TRP A 74 28.71 3.82 -7.05
CA TRP A 74 27.84 4.92 -7.45
C TRP A 74 26.77 4.33 -8.36
N ALA A 75 25.50 4.49 -7.97
CA ALA A 75 24.37 4.10 -8.80
C ALA A 75 24.47 4.80 -10.16
N ALA A 76 24.60 4.03 -11.23
CA ALA A 76 24.68 4.56 -12.58
C ALA A 76 23.29 5.05 -13.04
N THR A 77 23.29 6.04 -13.92
CA THR A 77 22.08 6.50 -14.61
C THR A 77 22.21 6.19 -16.08
N TYR A 78 21.28 5.41 -16.60
CA TYR A 78 21.20 5.06 -18.02
C TYR A 78 20.00 5.70 -18.68
N TYR A 79 20.11 5.94 -19.98
CA TYR A 79 19.07 6.53 -20.80
C TYR A 79 18.61 5.54 -21.85
N VAL A 80 17.31 5.51 -22.08
CA VAL A 80 16.67 4.69 -23.10
C VAL A 80 15.86 5.60 -24.00
N ALA A 81 16.01 5.45 -25.31
CA ALA A 81 15.23 6.18 -26.29
C ALA A 81 13.95 5.41 -26.65
N PRO A 82 12.88 6.08 -27.09
CA PRO A 82 11.63 5.42 -27.47
C PRO A 82 11.79 4.58 -28.74
N LYS A 83 10.82 3.68 -29.00
CA LYS A 83 10.80 2.68 -30.06
C LYS A 83 11.17 3.20 -31.46
N ASP A 84 10.77 4.43 -31.79
CA ASP A 84 10.96 5.01 -33.13
C ASP A 84 12.17 5.96 -33.23
N ALA A 85 12.99 6.05 -32.17
CA ALA A 85 14.21 6.86 -32.18
C ALA A 85 15.34 6.18 -32.95
N LYS A 86 16.19 6.99 -33.60
CA LYS A 86 17.44 6.50 -34.22
C LYS A 86 18.45 6.21 -33.11
N ILE A 87 18.90 4.96 -33.03
CA ILE A 87 19.87 4.50 -32.03
C ILE A 87 21.25 4.38 -32.66
N SER A 88 22.27 4.88 -31.96
CA SER A 88 23.67 4.73 -32.35
C SER A 88 24.10 3.26 -32.30
N ALA A 89 24.92 2.82 -33.26
CA ALA A 89 25.54 1.49 -33.20
C ALA A 89 26.43 1.32 -31.95
N ASN A 90 26.92 2.43 -31.39
CA ASN A 90 27.75 2.48 -30.18
C ASN A 90 26.92 2.84 -28.93
N ALA A 91 25.66 2.42 -28.85
CA ALA A 91 24.79 2.69 -27.71
C ALA A 91 25.39 2.13 -26.40
N ASP A 92 25.74 3.03 -25.47
CA ASP A 92 26.35 2.71 -24.18
C ASP A 92 25.42 3.02 -22.99
N GLY A 93 24.23 3.56 -23.26
CA GLY A 93 23.25 3.93 -22.24
C GLY A 93 23.50 5.32 -21.66
N SER A 94 24.50 6.06 -22.14
CA SER A 94 24.65 7.49 -21.84
C SER A 94 23.53 8.31 -22.48
N LYS A 95 23.36 9.57 -22.05
CA LYS A 95 22.37 10.47 -22.65
C LYS A 95 22.59 10.71 -24.14
N GLY A 96 23.86 10.73 -24.59
CA GLY A 96 24.23 10.95 -25.99
C GLY A 96 24.10 9.69 -26.85
N ASN A 97 24.26 8.50 -26.26
CA ASN A 97 24.14 7.21 -26.94
C ASN A 97 23.20 6.28 -26.13
N PRO A 98 21.89 6.63 -26.03
CA PRO A 98 20.94 5.88 -25.22
C PRO A 98 20.71 4.47 -25.77
N TRP A 99 20.29 3.54 -24.91
CA TRP A 99 19.87 2.21 -25.33
C TRP A 99 18.52 2.23 -26.06
N ALA A 100 18.28 1.21 -26.89
CA ALA A 100 17.09 1.10 -27.72
C ALA A 100 15.82 0.70 -26.95
N ASP A 101 15.94 -0.01 -25.83
CA ASP A 101 14.79 -0.51 -25.09
C ASP A 101 15.09 -0.72 -23.59
N PRO A 102 14.05 -0.71 -22.71
CA PRO A 102 14.24 -0.81 -21.27
C PRO A 102 14.74 -2.18 -20.81
N LEU A 103 14.48 -3.26 -21.55
CA LEU A 103 14.92 -4.60 -21.18
C LEU A 103 16.43 -4.76 -21.42
N THR A 104 16.95 -4.18 -22.50
CA THR A 104 18.40 -4.06 -22.73
C THR A 104 19.07 -3.29 -21.60
N ALA A 105 18.45 -2.21 -21.14
CA ALA A 105 18.94 -1.45 -19.99
C ALA A 105 18.97 -2.28 -18.71
N LEU A 106 17.87 -2.98 -18.40
CA LEU A 106 17.78 -3.87 -17.23
C LEU A 106 18.77 -5.03 -17.27
N LYS A 107 19.16 -5.51 -18.45
CA LYS A 107 20.20 -6.55 -18.61
C LYS A 107 21.59 -6.05 -18.24
N LYS A 108 21.85 -4.75 -18.37
CA LYS A 108 23.15 -4.11 -18.15
C LYS A 108 23.24 -3.45 -16.77
N ALA A 109 22.11 -3.06 -16.20
CA ALA A 109 22.02 -2.44 -14.90
C ALA A 109 22.60 -3.33 -13.78
N LYS A 110 23.12 -2.67 -12.76
CA LYS A 110 23.56 -3.22 -11.48
C LYS A 110 22.63 -2.72 -10.38
N ALA A 111 22.71 -3.38 -9.24
CA ALA A 111 21.92 -3.04 -8.06
C ALA A 111 22.09 -1.55 -7.69
N GLY A 112 20.98 -0.82 -7.56
CA GLY A 112 20.95 0.61 -7.24
C GLY A 112 20.80 1.53 -8.45
N ASP A 113 21.01 1.05 -9.67
CA ASP A 113 21.01 1.90 -10.87
C ASP A 113 19.62 2.47 -11.21
N THR A 114 19.62 3.57 -11.96
CA THR A 114 18.42 4.21 -12.51
C THR A 114 18.44 4.16 -14.04
N ILE A 115 17.32 3.75 -14.62
CA ILE A 115 17.06 3.72 -16.05
C ILE A 115 16.01 4.79 -16.36
N LEU A 116 16.41 5.83 -17.08
CA LEU A 116 15.58 6.96 -17.48
C LEU A 116 15.05 6.72 -18.90
N LEU A 117 13.73 6.56 -19.00
CA LEU A 117 13.02 6.47 -20.27
C LEU A 117 12.73 7.87 -20.78
N MET A 118 13.36 8.26 -21.90
CA MET A 118 13.03 9.49 -22.63
C MET A 118 11.55 9.52 -23.05
N ASP A 119 11.03 10.69 -23.38
CA ASP A 119 9.62 10.85 -23.77
C ASP A 119 9.30 10.03 -25.03
N GLY A 120 8.17 9.31 -25.01
CA GLY A 120 7.72 8.52 -26.16
C GLY A 120 7.20 7.14 -25.79
N ASP A 121 7.07 6.29 -26.81
CA ASP A 121 6.48 4.96 -26.72
C ASP A 121 7.55 3.86 -26.63
N TYR A 122 7.33 2.88 -25.77
CA TYR A 122 8.22 1.74 -25.51
C TYR A 122 7.56 0.38 -25.80
N GLY A 123 6.33 0.36 -26.31
CA GLY A 123 5.61 -0.89 -26.54
C GLY A 123 5.39 -1.68 -25.24
N GLN A 124 5.59 -3.00 -25.29
CA GLN A 124 5.42 -3.84 -24.11
C GLN A 124 6.76 -4.03 -23.38
N LEU A 125 6.75 -3.96 -22.05
CA LEU A 125 7.89 -4.33 -21.22
C LEU A 125 7.62 -5.66 -20.52
N ILE A 126 8.41 -6.68 -20.89
CA ILE A 126 8.38 -8.00 -20.26
C ILE A 126 9.73 -8.22 -19.57
N VAL A 127 9.71 -8.32 -18.25
CA VAL A 127 10.91 -8.48 -17.42
C VAL A 127 10.91 -9.89 -16.84
N SER A 128 11.89 -10.70 -17.20
CA SER A 128 12.04 -12.06 -16.70
C SER A 128 13.49 -12.30 -16.27
N LYS A 129 13.68 -13.06 -15.19
CA LYS A 129 15.01 -13.43 -14.66
C LYS A 129 15.92 -12.22 -14.40
N ARG A 130 15.36 -11.15 -13.81
CA ARG A 130 16.12 -9.95 -13.40
C ARG A 130 16.04 -9.76 -11.89
N SER A 131 17.09 -10.19 -11.21
CA SER A 131 17.19 -10.11 -9.75
C SER A 131 18.37 -9.23 -9.36
N PHE A 132 18.12 -8.28 -8.46
CA PHE A 132 19.13 -7.36 -7.94
C PHE A 132 19.21 -7.45 -6.42
N THR A 133 20.38 -7.13 -5.85
CA THR A 133 20.60 -7.12 -4.39
C THR A 133 20.01 -5.87 -3.73
N SER A 134 19.92 -4.75 -4.46
CA SER A 134 19.19 -3.53 -4.12
C SER A 134 18.36 -3.06 -5.33
N PRO A 135 17.35 -2.19 -5.14
CA PRO A 135 16.42 -1.85 -6.22
C PRO A 135 17.07 -1.20 -7.44
N VAL A 136 16.69 -1.64 -8.63
CA VAL A 136 16.90 -0.89 -9.89
C VAL A 136 15.63 -0.13 -10.23
N THR A 137 15.76 1.16 -10.53
CA THR A 137 14.62 2.03 -10.83
C THR A 137 14.47 2.25 -12.33
N VAL A 138 13.34 1.87 -12.91
CA VAL A 138 12.93 2.24 -14.28
C VAL A 138 11.91 3.35 -14.16
N ARG A 139 12.24 4.56 -14.64
CA ARG A 139 11.34 5.72 -14.55
C ARG A 139 11.34 6.57 -15.81
N SER A 140 10.26 7.30 -16.05
CA SER A 140 10.26 8.31 -17.10
C SER A 140 11.22 9.46 -16.73
N LEU A 141 11.92 9.96 -17.73
CA LEU A 141 12.78 11.14 -17.64
C LEU A 141 11.97 12.37 -17.23
N ASN A 142 10.84 12.63 -17.92
CA ASN A 142 10.01 13.82 -17.70
C ASN A 142 8.56 13.44 -17.35
N GLY A 143 8.18 13.61 -16.08
CA GLY A 143 6.81 13.34 -15.64
C GLY A 143 6.38 11.91 -15.99
N LYS A 144 5.19 11.72 -16.58
CA LYS A 144 4.70 10.41 -17.06
C LYS A 144 4.74 10.26 -18.59
N LYS A 145 5.72 10.88 -19.26
CA LYS A 145 5.78 10.96 -20.73
C LYS A 145 6.40 9.74 -21.41
N ALA A 146 6.98 8.80 -20.66
CA ALA A 146 7.29 7.47 -21.16
C ALA A 146 6.04 6.59 -21.08
N ARG A 147 5.55 6.16 -22.24
CA ARG A 147 4.35 5.33 -22.37
C ARG A 147 4.72 3.89 -22.70
N LEU A 148 4.10 2.96 -22.00
CA LEU A 148 4.13 1.53 -22.26
C LEU A 148 2.72 1.04 -22.60
N GLU A 149 2.64 0.06 -23.50
CA GLU A 149 1.44 -0.73 -23.72
C GLU A 149 1.10 -1.50 -22.43
N ARG A 150 2.07 -2.24 -21.89
CA ARG A 150 1.91 -3.06 -20.68
C ARG A 150 3.25 -3.32 -19.99
N ILE A 151 3.17 -3.71 -18.72
CA ILE A 151 4.30 -4.21 -17.92
C ILE A 151 3.98 -5.62 -17.42
N SER A 152 4.81 -6.60 -17.76
CA SER A 152 4.77 -7.97 -17.23
C SER A 152 6.07 -8.23 -16.48
N VAL A 153 5.99 -8.48 -15.17
CA VAL A 153 7.15 -8.92 -14.37
C VAL A 153 6.99 -10.40 -14.10
N GLU A 154 7.92 -11.16 -14.61
CA GLU A 154 7.86 -12.60 -14.75
C GLU A 154 8.95 -13.28 -13.92
N ASP A 155 8.86 -14.60 -13.85
CA ASP A 155 9.55 -15.44 -12.89
C ASP A 155 11.04 -15.13 -12.71
N GLY A 156 11.49 -15.22 -11.46
CA GLY A 156 12.88 -14.95 -11.06
C GLY A 156 13.27 -13.48 -11.07
N SER A 157 12.29 -12.56 -11.11
CA SER A 157 12.55 -11.12 -11.06
C SER A 157 12.36 -10.55 -9.66
N ARG A 158 13.27 -9.67 -9.23
CA ARG A 158 13.32 -9.11 -7.88
C ARG A 158 13.95 -7.73 -7.82
N ASN A 159 13.47 -6.88 -6.89
CA ASN A 159 14.05 -5.58 -6.57
C ASN A 159 14.05 -4.63 -7.76
N ILE A 160 12.87 -4.36 -8.30
CA ILE A 160 12.67 -3.43 -9.42
C ILE A 160 11.58 -2.44 -9.06
N ILE A 161 11.84 -1.16 -9.32
CA ILE A 161 10.89 -0.06 -9.13
C ILE A 161 10.50 0.48 -10.51
N PHE A 162 9.21 0.54 -10.79
CA PHE A 162 8.65 1.23 -11.95
C PHE A 162 8.01 2.53 -11.47
N GLN A 163 8.48 3.67 -11.97
CA GLN A 163 8.07 4.96 -11.43
C GLN A 163 7.72 5.99 -12.51
N ASN A 164 6.64 6.76 -12.29
CA ASN A 164 6.24 7.86 -13.16
C ASN A 164 6.07 7.44 -14.63
N LEU A 165 5.36 6.33 -14.89
CA LEU A 165 5.11 5.83 -16.26
C LEU A 165 3.62 5.95 -16.60
N SER A 166 3.33 6.12 -17.89
CA SER A 166 2.00 5.92 -18.45
C SER A 166 1.87 4.50 -18.99
N VAL A 167 0.84 3.75 -18.61
CA VAL A 167 0.61 2.37 -19.06
C VAL A 167 -0.80 2.22 -19.61
N TRP A 168 -0.94 2.18 -20.93
CA TRP A 168 -2.24 2.07 -21.60
C TRP A 168 -2.12 1.54 -23.02
N ALA A 169 -3.18 0.87 -23.50
CA ALA A 169 -3.17 0.24 -24.82
C ALA A 169 -3.32 1.26 -25.96
N SER A 170 -2.52 1.17 -27.02
CA SER A 170 -2.83 1.91 -28.26
C SER A 170 -4.14 1.42 -28.86
N ASP A 171 -4.33 0.10 -28.84
CA ASP A 171 -5.57 -0.55 -29.22
C ASP A 171 -6.10 -1.44 -28.06
N PRO A 172 -7.02 -0.91 -27.24
CA PRO A 172 -7.62 -1.67 -26.14
C PRO A 172 -8.51 -2.83 -26.62
N MET A 173 -8.93 -2.85 -27.89
CA MET A 173 -9.86 -3.84 -28.41
C MET A 173 -9.16 -5.16 -28.74
N THR A 174 -7.97 -5.07 -29.32
CA THR A 174 -7.19 -6.22 -29.77
C THR A 174 -6.30 -6.79 -28.68
N SER A 175 -5.69 -5.94 -27.85
CA SER A 175 -4.67 -6.42 -26.91
C SER A 175 -5.22 -7.32 -25.80
N LYS A 176 -6.45 -7.08 -25.30
CA LYS A 176 -7.15 -7.76 -24.17
C LYS A 176 -6.30 -8.07 -22.92
N ALA A 177 -5.04 -7.66 -22.88
CA ALA A 177 -4.07 -7.98 -21.87
C ALA A 177 -4.26 -7.08 -20.64
N ASN A 178 -3.84 -7.58 -19.49
CA ASN A 178 -3.69 -6.76 -18.30
C ASN A 178 -2.64 -5.68 -18.56
N ARG A 179 -2.86 -4.46 -18.04
CA ARG A 179 -1.88 -3.37 -18.18
C ARG A 179 -0.63 -3.65 -17.36
N ILE A 180 -0.80 -4.12 -16.13
CA ILE A 180 0.32 -4.52 -15.28
C ILE A 180 0.04 -5.88 -14.67
N GLN A 181 1.02 -6.79 -14.74
CA GLN A 181 0.92 -8.10 -14.09
C GLN A 181 2.24 -8.60 -13.50
N THR A 182 2.13 -9.39 -12.42
CA THR A 182 3.19 -10.31 -11.96
C THR A 182 2.72 -11.77 -12.06
N THR A 183 3.60 -12.70 -12.40
CA THR A 183 3.24 -14.08 -12.84
C THR A 183 3.12 -15.11 -11.71
N GLY A 184 3.94 -15.02 -10.67
CA GLY A 184 3.98 -16.03 -9.62
C GLY A 184 4.88 -15.66 -8.44
N PRO A 185 4.98 -16.54 -7.42
CA PRO A 185 5.60 -16.24 -6.13
C PRO A 185 7.12 -16.00 -6.20
N SER A 186 7.79 -16.42 -7.28
CA SER A 186 9.21 -16.13 -7.52
C SER A 186 9.47 -14.67 -7.92
N VAL A 187 8.42 -13.92 -8.27
CA VAL A 187 8.47 -12.47 -8.44
C VAL A 187 8.33 -11.82 -7.07
N THR A 188 9.36 -11.09 -6.63
CA THR A 188 9.42 -10.55 -5.27
C THR A 188 9.91 -9.11 -5.24
N ASP A 189 9.52 -8.35 -4.22
CA ASP A 189 10.09 -7.02 -3.95
C ASP A 189 10.01 -6.06 -5.17
N ILE A 190 8.83 -6.00 -5.80
CA ILE A 190 8.55 -5.11 -6.94
C ILE A 190 7.70 -3.93 -6.46
N VAL A 191 8.07 -2.74 -6.90
CA VAL A 191 7.33 -1.50 -6.59
C VAL A 191 6.85 -0.86 -7.90
N PHE A 192 5.58 -0.51 -7.93
CA PHE A 192 4.96 0.35 -8.93
C PHE A 192 4.54 1.64 -8.21
N ASP A 193 5.08 2.78 -8.63
CA ASP A 193 4.90 4.05 -7.93
C ASP A 193 4.55 5.18 -8.90
N SER A 194 3.52 5.95 -8.58
CA SER A 194 3.15 7.14 -9.33
C SER A 194 2.85 6.87 -10.80
N LEU A 195 2.18 5.75 -11.10
CA LEU A 195 1.80 5.36 -12.46
C LEU A 195 0.46 5.96 -12.87
N ASP A 196 0.27 6.09 -14.19
CA ASP A 196 -1.02 6.40 -14.81
C ASP A 196 -1.43 5.22 -15.70
N ILE A 197 -2.39 4.43 -15.22
CA ILE A 197 -2.77 3.15 -15.78
C ILE A 197 -4.17 3.27 -16.37
N ARG A 198 -4.31 3.08 -17.68
CA ARG A 198 -5.57 3.28 -18.39
C ARG A 198 -5.87 2.11 -19.32
N SER A 199 -7.14 1.83 -19.58
CA SER A 199 -7.49 0.81 -20.58
C SER A 199 -7.01 1.20 -21.97
N GLY A 200 -7.17 2.47 -22.34
CA GLY A 200 -6.64 3.05 -23.58
C GLY A 200 -6.54 4.58 -23.48
N LYS A 201 -6.11 5.22 -24.58
CA LYS A 201 -5.90 6.69 -24.65
C LYS A 201 -7.13 7.50 -24.22
N ASP A 202 -8.32 7.03 -24.58
CA ASP A 202 -9.61 7.67 -24.34
C ASP A 202 -10.22 7.33 -22.97
N ALA A 203 -9.52 6.61 -22.09
CA ALA A 203 -10.05 6.13 -20.80
C ALA A 203 -10.71 7.21 -19.96
N LEU A 204 -10.17 8.44 -19.93
CA LEU A 204 -10.73 9.54 -19.12
C LEU A 204 -12.16 9.95 -19.55
N SER A 205 -12.57 9.61 -20.77
CA SER A 205 -13.95 9.81 -21.26
C SER A 205 -14.93 8.72 -20.83
N TYR A 206 -14.52 7.78 -19.96
CA TYR A 206 -15.41 6.71 -19.46
C TYR A 206 -16.77 7.16 -18.91
N PRO A 207 -16.95 8.36 -18.31
CA PRO A 207 -18.26 8.77 -17.79
C PRO A 207 -19.34 8.88 -18.86
N THR A 208 -18.94 9.01 -20.14
CA THR A 208 -19.84 9.15 -21.29
C THR A 208 -19.82 7.96 -22.24
N TRP A 209 -19.05 6.90 -21.94
CA TRP A 209 -19.00 5.71 -22.80
C TRP A 209 -20.36 5.03 -22.92
N THR A 210 -20.58 4.36 -24.06
CA THR A 210 -21.75 3.50 -24.25
C THR A 210 -21.58 2.18 -23.52
N LYS A 211 -22.71 1.50 -23.26
CA LYS A 211 -22.72 0.15 -22.66
C LYS A 211 -21.87 -0.84 -23.47
N ASP A 212 -21.94 -0.76 -24.80
CA ASP A 212 -21.20 -1.66 -25.69
C ASP A 212 -19.70 -1.40 -25.63
N LYS A 213 -19.28 -0.13 -25.54
CA LYS A 213 -17.85 0.20 -25.38
C LYS A 213 -17.28 -0.39 -24.09
N TRP A 214 -18.02 -0.32 -22.99
CA TRP A 214 -17.65 -0.95 -21.73
C TRP A 214 -17.58 -2.47 -21.83
N LYS A 215 -18.59 -3.11 -22.43
CA LYS A 215 -18.58 -4.57 -22.67
C LYS A 215 -17.38 -5.01 -23.50
N ALA A 216 -17.07 -4.26 -24.56
CA ALA A 216 -16.02 -4.59 -25.49
C ALA A 216 -14.61 -4.50 -24.83
N ARG A 217 -14.48 -3.73 -23.75
CA ARG A 217 -13.23 -3.53 -22.99
C ARG A 217 -13.15 -4.29 -21.66
N PHE A 218 -14.15 -5.12 -21.35
CA PHE A 218 -14.29 -5.77 -20.05
C PHE A 218 -13.15 -6.75 -19.70
N GLY A 219 -12.49 -7.37 -20.69
CA GLY A 219 -11.48 -8.40 -20.43
C GLY A 219 -10.19 -7.91 -19.75
N MET A 220 -9.98 -6.60 -19.68
CA MET A 220 -8.71 -6.02 -19.21
C MET A 220 -8.71 -5.76 -17.71
N LYS A 221 -7.63 -6.18 -17.04
CA LYS A 221 -7.29 -5.73 -15.69
C LYS A 221 -6.30 -4.58 -15.71
N GLY A 222 -6.46 -3.64 -14.78
CA GLY A 222 -5.48 -2.58 -14.55
C GLY A 222 -4.21 -3.14 -13.91
N PHE A 223 -4.37 -3.84 -12.80
CA PHE A 223 -3.26 -4.42 -12.04
C PHE A 223 -3.59 -5.83 -11.53
N GLN A 224 -2.69 -6.79 -11.80
CA GLN A 224 -2.74 -8.13 -11.24
C GLN A 224 -1.43 -8.48 -10.53
N SER A 225 -1.49 -8.88 -9.27
CA SER A 225 -0.32 -9.35 -8.52
C SER A 225 -0.44 -10.82 -8.15
N LYS A 226 0.51 -11.65 -8.57
CA LYS A 226 0.70 -13.04 -8.08
C LYS A 226 2.01 -13.23 -7.31
N GLY A 227 2.90 -12.24 -7.34
CA GLY A 227 4.17 -12.23 -6.63
C GLY A 227 4.05 -11.88 -5.15
N THR A 228 5.14 -12.02 -4.41
CA THR A 228 5.21 -11.77 -2.96
C THR A 228 5.80 -10.38 -2.69
N ARG A 229 5.29 -9.64 -1.71
CA ARG A 229 5.79 -8.29 -1.35
C ARG A 229 5.77 -7.31 -2.54
N ILE A 230 4.68 -7.33 -3.29
CA ILE A 230 4.46 -6.39 -4.39
C ILE A 230 3.80 -5.14 -3.84
N THR A 231 4.32 -3.97 -4.20
CA THR A 231 3.77 -2.68 -3.78
C THR A 231 3.27 -1.90 -4.98
N MET A 232 2.01 -1.45 -4.96
CA MET A 232 1.47 -0.43 -5.86
C MET A 232 1.09 0.79 -5.03
N LYS A 233 1.68 1.95 -5.33
CA LYS A 233 1.41 3.17 -4.59
C LYS A 233 1.28 4.43 -5.44
N ASN A 234 0.56 5.42 -4.93
CA ASN A 234 0.42 6.76 -5.51
C ASN A 234 -0.04 6.76 -6.99
N SER A 235 -0.71 5.71 -7.43
CA SER A 235 -1.02 5.48 -8.85
C SER A 235 -2.51 5.62 -9.13
N THR A 236 -2.85 5.91 -10.38
CA THR A 236 -4.25 6.00 -10.83
C THR A 236 -4.55 4.91 -11.83
N ILE A 237 -5.64 4.17 -11.62
CA ILE A 237 -6.16 3.13 -12.51
C ILE A 237 -7.52 3.60 -13.04
N THR A 238 -7.63 3.79 -14.35
CA THR A 238 -8.83 4.36 -14.98
C THR A 238 -9.46 3.46 -16.04
N ALA A 239 -10.79 3.30 -15.95
CA ALA A 239 -11.65 2.70 -16.97
C ALA A 239 -11.34 1.22 -17.28
N MET A 240 -11.44 0.34 -16.28
CA MET A 240 -11.06 -1.08 -16.37
C MET A 240 -12.25 -2.03 -16.27
N GLY A 241 -12.08 -3.27 -16.73
CA GLY A 241 -13.04 -4.34 -16.44
C GLY A 241 -13.05 -4.69 -14.96
N PHE A 242 -12.09 -5.52 -14.53
CA PHE A 242 -11.72 -5.67 -13.11
C PHE A 242 -10.50 -4.80 -12.84
N ALA A 243 -10.59 -3.79 -11.97
CA ALA A 243 -9.51 -2.82 -11.85
C ALA A 243 -8.25 -3.41 -11.22
N VAL A 244 -8.39 -4.12 -10.09
CA VAL A 244 -7.26 -4.68 -9.33
C VAL A 244 -7.54 -6.10 -8.85
N VAL A 245 -6.57 -7.00 -8.99
CA VAL A 245 -6.63 -8.37 -8.45
C VAL A 245 -5.31 -8.77 -7.80
N LEU A 246 -5.32 -9.02 -6.49
CA LEU A 246 -4.15 -9.29 -5.67
C LEU A 246 -4.21 -10.73 -5.14
N PHE A 247 -3.55 -11.65 -5.84
CA PHE A 247 -3.43 -13.06 -5.43
C PHE A 247 -2.27 -13.29 -4.47
N GLY A 248 -1.14 -12.60 -4.67
CA GLY A 248 0.10 -12.84 -3.94
C GLY A 248 0.12 -12.24 -2.53
N PRO A 249 0.83 -12.86 -1.58
CA PRO A 249 0.87 -12.42 -0.19
C PRO A 249 1.73 -11.18 0.02
N GLU A 250 1.54 -10.54 1.18
CA GLU A 250 2.28 -9.35 1.62
C GLU A 250 2.19 -8.19 0.61
N THR A 251 1.10 -8.15 -0.17
CA THR A 251 0.91 -7.11 -1.17
C THR A 251 0.48 -5.82 -0.48
N LYS A 252 1.04 -4.69 -0.92
CA LYS A 252 0.68 -3.35 -0.44
C LYS A 252 0.05 -2.56 -1.58
N PHE A 253 -1.19 -2.10 -1.38
CA PHE A 253 -1.89 -1.23 -2.32
C PHE A 253 -2.24 0.06 -1.58
N ILE A 254 -1.44 1.11 -1.78
CA ILE A 254 -1.38 2.27 -0.88
C ILE A 254 -1.59 3.59 -1.64
N ASN A 255 -2.51 4.44 -1.19
CA ASN A 255 -2.71 5.80 -1.72
C ASN A 255 -2.97 5.84 -3.24
N ASN A 256 -3.68 4.84 -3.77
CA ASN A 256 -4.03 4.80 -5.19
C ASN A 256 -5.46 5.31 -5.42
N THR A 257 -5.72 5.74 -6.66
CA THR A 257 -7.08 6.01 -7.15
C THR A 257 -7.48 4.94 -8.15
N VAL A 258 -8.62 4.29 -7.92
CA VAL A 258 -9.30 3.41 -8.87
C VAL A 258 -10.60 4.10 -9.27
N GLN A 259 -10.75 4.41 -10.56
CA GLN A 259 -11.93 5.11 -11.06
C GLN A 259 -12.43 4.52 -12.38
N GLY A 260 -13.74 4.41 -12.55
CA GLY A 260 -14.31 3.81 -13.74
C GLY A 260 -14.01 2.31 -13.80
N PHE A 261 -14.89 1.48 -13.24
CA PHE A 261 -14.72 0.02 -13.29
C PHE A 261 -16.05 -0.70 -13.43
N LYS A 262 -16.07 -1.83 -14.15
CA LYS A 262 -17.31 -2.58 -14.44
C LYS A 262 -17.53 -3.83 -13.58
N GLY A 263 -16.45 -4.52 -13.22
CA GLY A 263 -16.45 -5.64 -12.28
C GLY A 263 -16.26 -5.12 -10.86
N ASP A 264 -15.36 -5.75 -10.11
CA ASP A 264 -14.97 -5.26 -8.78
C ASP A 264 -13.89 -4.18 -8.91
N GLY A 265 -13.90 -3.23 -7.96
CA GLY A 265 -12.82 -2.26 -7.82
C GLY A 265 -11.51 -2.95 -7.44
N MET A 266 -11.58 -3.86 -6.46
CA MET A 266 -10.44 -4.66 -6.02
C MET A 266 -10.86 -6.05 -5.59
N ARG A 267 -10.04 -7.05 -5.91
CA ARG A 267 -10.09 -8.40 -5.35
C ARG A 267 -8.80 -8.65 -4.56
N VAL A 268 -8.91 -8.95 -3.28
CA VAL A 268 -7.76 -9.07 -2.37
C VAL A 268 -7.76 -10.44 -1.72
N LEU A 269 -6.84 -11.30 -2.14
CA LEU A 269 -6.88 -12.74 -1.86
C LEU A 269 -5.58 -13.28 -1.25
N GLY A 270 -4.52 -12.47 -1.20
CA GLY A 270 -3.24 -12.82 -0.60
C GLY A 270 -3.16 -12.45 0.87
N ASN A 271 -2.60 -13.36 1.68
CA ASN A 271 -2.41 -13.16 3.12
C ASN A 271 -1.50 -11.97 3.43
N ASN A 272 -1.65 -11.40 4.62
CA ASN A 272 -0.82 -10.33 5.17
C ASN A 272 -0.72 -9.09 4.25
N SER A 273 -1.75 -8.87 3.43
CA SER A 273 -1.82 -7.73 2.51
C SER A 273 -2.36 -6.49 3.23
N VAL A 274 -1.94 -5.31 2.76
CA VAL A 274 -2.35 -4.02 3.30
C VAL A 274 -2.94 -3.16 2.19
N ILE A 275 -4.20 -2.76 2.36
CA ILE A 275 -4.95 -1.90 1.46
C ILE A 275 -5.23 -0.61 2.21
N ARG A 276 -4.46 0.44 1.93
CA ARG A 276 -4.47 1.67 2.73
C ARG A 276 -4.65 2.94 1.90
N GLY A 277 -5.51 3.86 2.37
CA GLY A 277 -5.54 5.22 1.83
C GLY A 277 -6.03 5.33 0.40
N ASN A 278 -6.67 4.28 -0.15
CA ASN A 278 -7.08 4.28 -1.55
C ASN A 278 -8.44 4.92 -1.74
N ARG A 279 -8.65 5.55 -2.89
CA ARG A 279 -9.96 6.00 -3.38
C ARG A 279 -10.46 5.04 -4.45
N ILE A 280 -11.64 4.46 -4.26
CA ILE A 280 -12.27 3.54 -5.23
C ILE A 280 -13.63 4.11 -5.61
N THR A 281 -13.83 4.44 -6.89
CA THR A 281 -15.04 5.15 -7.32
C THR A 281 -15.47 4.93 -8.77
N ASP A 282 -16.67 5.43 -9.09
CA ASP A 282 -17.29 5.40 -10.41
C ASP A 282 -17.45 3.99 -10.97
N CYS A 283 -18.21 3.18 -10.25
CA CYS A 283 -18.56 1.87 -10.75
C CYS A 283 -19.60 1.95 -11.88
N VAL A 284 -19.50 1.03 -12.84
CA VAL A 284 -20.33 1.00 -14.04
C VAL A 284 -21.00 -0.36 -14.15
N ARG A 285 -22.33 -0.36 -14.20
CA ARG A 285 -23.10 -1.58 -14.46
C ARG A 285 -23.47 -1.69 -15.93
N VAL A 286 -23.02 -2.76 -16.59
CA VAL A 286 -23.42 -3.10 -17.96
C VAL A 286 -24.17 -4.43 -18.08
N ASP A 287 -24.26 -5.19 -17.00
CA ASP A 287 -24.96 -6.47 -16.93
C ASP A 287 -25.50 -6.74 -15.52
N ASN A 288 -25.97 -7.97 -15.28
CA ASN A 288 -26.57 -8.35 -14.01
C ASN A 288 -25.55 -8.63 -12.89
N ASN A 289 -24.26 -8.62 -13.19
CA ASN A 289 -23.21 -8.81 -12.18
C ASN A 289 -23.36 -7.77 -11.07
N HIS A 290 -23.12 -8.18 -9.82
CA HIS A 290 -22.94 -7.23 -8.73
C HIS A 290 -21.46 -6.76 -8.73
N MET A 291 -21.20 -5.61 -8.13
CA MET A 291 -19.86 -5.03 -8.07
C MET A 291 -19.54 -4.74 -6.62
N ASP A 292 -18.37 -5.17 -6.18
CA ASP A 292 -17.79 -4.84 -4.88
C ASP A 292 -16.69 -3.77 -5.05
N GLY A 293 -16.62 -2.81 -4.14
CA GLY A 293 -15.48 -1.91 -4.04
C GLY A 293 -14.23 -2.70 -3.69
N ILE A 294 -14.32 -3.55 -2.67
CA ILE A 294 -13.29 -4.52 -2.28
C ILE A 294 -13.95 -5.87 -1.99
N GLN A 295 -13.52 -6.92 -2.71
CA GLN A 295 -13.97 -8.29 -2.53
C GLN A 295 -12.81 -9.18 -2.04
N SER A 296 -13.14 -10.20 -1.25
CA SER A 296 -12.21 -11.24 -0.81
C SER A 296 -12.94 -12.55 -0.56
N TRP A 297 -12.27 -13.68 -0.73
CA TRP A 297 -12.79 -15.03 -0.46
C TRP A 297 -11.66 -16.01 -0.21
N SER A 298 -11.99 -17.17 0.37
CA SER A 298 -11.03 -18.24 0.62
C SER A 298 -10.56 -18.88 -0.68
N GLN A 299 -9.25 -19.00 -0.87
CA GLN A 299 -8.68 -19.74 -2.00
C GLN A 299 -8.39 -21.18 -1.56
N ASP A 300 -8.86 -22.16 -2.32
CA ASP A 300 -8.65 -23.60 -2.06
C ASP A 300 -9.03 -24.02 -0.62
N GLY A 301 -10.12 -23.44 -0.09
CA GLY A 301 -10.62 -23.68 1.26
C GLY A 301 -9.77 -23.06 2.38
N LYS A 302 -8.70 -22.33 2.05
CA LYS A 302 -7.82 -21.69 3.03
C LYS A 302 -8.34 -20.30 3.40
N PRO A 303 -8.25 -19.91 4.69
CA PRO A 303 -8.61 -18.55 5.10
C PRO A 303 -7.70 -17.51 4.44
N VAL A 304 -8.24 -16.31 4.26
CA VAL A 304 -7.41 -15.11 4.03
C VAL A 304 -6.99 -14.59 5.39
N ASP A 305 -5.69 -14.59 5.66
CA ASP A 305 -5.14 -14.27 6.98
C ASP A 305 -4.41 -12.93 7.00
N GLY A 306 -4.56 -12.17 8.08
CA GLY A 306 -3.79 -10.94 8.35
C GLY A 306 -4.06 -9.79 7.39
N LEU A 307 -5.22 -9.77 6.73
CA LEU A 307 -5.60 -8.69 5.81
C LEU A 307 -5.93 -7.40 6.58
N VAL A 308 -5.33 -6.29 6.17
CA VAL A 308 -5.63 -4.95 6.69
C VAL A 308 -6.23 -4.08 5.59
N ILE A 309 -7.43 -3.56 5.83
CA ILE A 309 -8.14 -2.60 4.99
C ILE A 309 -8.39 -1.35 5.82
N GLU A 310 -7.62 -0.29 5.55
CA GLU A 310 -7.72 0.91 6.37
C GLU A 310 -7.62 2.22 5.61
N ASP A 311 -8.23 3.26 6.16
CA ASP A 311 -8.17 4.63 5.63
C ASP A 311 -8.65 4.74 4.16
N ASN A 312 -9.40 3.77 3.63
CA ASN A 312 -9.87 3.81 2.24
C ASN A 312 -11.19 4.58 2.14
N THR A 313 -11.40 5.20 0.99
CA THR A 313 -12.67 5.83 0.61
C THR A 313 -13.28 5.12 -0.59
N ILE A 314 -14.46 4.53 -0.40
CA ILE A 314 -15.23 3.83 -1.44
C ILE A 314 -16.49 4.65 -1.73
N ILE A 315 -16.65 5.12 -2.97
CA ILE A 315 -17.78 5.97 -3.37
C ILE A 315 -18.40 5.41 -4.64
N GLU A 316 -19.69 5.12 -4.63
CA GLU A 316 -20.41 4.56 -5.78
C GLU A 316 -20.18 5.35 -7.08
N TRP A 317 -20.29 6.67 -6.99
CA TRP A 317 -20.09 7.59 -8.10
C TRP A 317 -19.68 8.96 -7.59
N SER A 318 -18.63 9.53 -8.18
CA SER A 318 -18.11 10.87 -7.86
C SER A 318 -17.91 11.78 -9.08
N ASN A 319 -17.95 11.24 -10.30
CA ASN A 319 -17.85 12.06 -11.50
C ASN A 319 -19.13 12.94 -11.69
N PRO A 320 -19.01 14.25 -11.95
CA PRO A 320 -20.18 15.11 -12.17
C PRO A 320 -20.95 14.75 -13.45
N VAL A 321 -20.29 14.09 -14.40
CA VAL A 321 -20.90 13.60 -15.65
C VAL A 321 -21.21 12.12 -15.48
N ARG A 322 -22.40 11.69 -15.93
CA ARG A 322 -22.81 10.28 -15.88
C ARG A 322 -23.85 9.95 -16.95
N THR A 323 -23.49 9.13 -17.94
CA THR A 323 -24.48 8.60 -18.89
C THR A 323 -25.15 7.31 -18.39
N PHE A 324 -24.50 6.54 -17.51
CA PHE A 324 -25.05 5.32 -16.94
C PHE A 324 -25.88 5.61 -15.69
N LYS A 325 -27.18 5.30 -15.68
CA LYS A 325 -28.02 5.69 -14.53
C LYS A 325 -27.74 4.97 -13.21
N TYR A 326 -27.07 3.81 -13.21
CA TYR A 326 -27.07 2.96 -12.01
C TYR A 326 -25.87 2.01 -11.90
N CYS A 327 -25.35 1.89 -10.68
CA CYS A 327 -24.43 0.84 -10.26
C CYS A 327 -24.64 0.62 -8.75
N PRO A 328 -25.24 -0.50 -8.32
CA PRO A 328 -25.43 -0.79 -6.90
C PRO A 328 -24.12 -1.31 -6.30
N LEU A 329 -23.14 -0.42 -6.11
CA LEU A 329 -21.84 -0.79 -5.55
C LEU A 329 -22.04 -1.33 -4.13
N GLN A 330 -21.57 -2.55 -3.89
CA GLN A 330 -21.31 -3.02 -2.53
C GLN A 330 -19.95 -2.47 -2.09
N GLY A 331 -19.79 -2.13 -0.81
CA GLY A 331 -18.54 -1.54 -0.31
C GLY A 331 -17.45 -2.60 -0.16
N ILE A 332 -17.38 -3.24 1.01
CA ILE A 332 -16.50 -4.36 1.30
C ILE A 332 -17.36 -5.63 1.44
N GLY A 333 -17.29 -6.54 0.47
CA GLY A 333 -18.15 -7.73 0.36
C GLY A 333 -17.39 -9.04 0.48
N PHE A 334 -17.39 -9.63 1.68
CA PHE A 334 -16.59 -10.79 2.07
C PHE A 334 -17.54 -11.94 2.45
N PHE A 335 -17.97 -12.69 1.45
CA PHE A 335 -19.11 -13.62 1.56
C PHE A 335 -18.73 -15.10 1.56
N ASP A 336 -17.59 -15.46 0.96
CA ASP A 336 -17.28 -16.83 0.52
C ASP A 336 -15.91 -17.29 1.06
N GLY A 337 -15.64 -17.06 2.34
CA GLY A 337 -14.39 -17.54 2.95
C GLY A 337 -14.30 -17.32 4.45
N PHE A 338 -13.26 -17.91 5.04
CA PHE A 338 -12.82 -17.54 6.38
C PHE A 338 -11.80 -16.41 6.30
N TYR A 339 -11.91 -15.47 7.23
CA TYR A 339 -11.04 -14.30 7.30
C TYR A 339 -10.43 -14.21 8.69
N ASP A 340 -9.15 -14.55 8.79
CA ASP A 340 -8.42 -14.63 10.05
C ASP A 340 -7.64 -13.35 10.30
N ASN A 341 -7.65 -12.86 11.54
CA ASN A 341 -6.86 -11.70 11.95
C ASN A 341 -7.11 -10.46 11.05
N LEU A 342 -8.35 -10.32 10.58
CA LEU A 342 -8.80 -9.26 9.68
C LEU A 342 -8.94 -7.94 10.42
N VAL A 343 -8.42 -6.85 9.84
CA VAL A 343 -8.63 -5.48 10.33
C VAL A 343 -9.29 -4.65 9.25
N ILE A 344 -10.47 -4.11 9.53
CA ILE A 344 -11.17 -3.12 8.69
C ILE A 344 -11.38 -1.86 9.52
N ARG A 345 -10.64 -0.79 9.28
CA ARG A 345 -10.73 0.42 10.11
C ARG A 345 -10.59 1.74 9.38
N ASN A 346 -11.15 2.81 9.94
CA ASN A 346 -11.05 4.17 9.38
C ASN A 346 -11.51 4.29 7.91
N ASN A 347 -12.33 3.36 7.41
CA ASN A 347 -12.79 3.45 6.03
C ASN A 347 -14.06 4.31 5.95
N VAL A 348 -14.19 5.03 4.85
CA VAL A 348 -15.43 5.72 4.45
C VAL A 348 -16.05 4.96 3.29
N ILE A 349 -17.31 4.58 3.43
CA ILE A 349 -18.06 3.86 2.40
C ILE A 349 -19.38 4.59 2.16
N ALA A 350 -19.52 5.17 0.97
CA ALA A 350 -20.68 5.92 0.53
C ALA A 350 -21.30 5.27 -0.71
N ILE A 351 -22.36 4.49 -0.52
CA ILE A 351 -22.98 3.65 -1.55
C ILE A 351 -24.51 3.61 -1.40
N THR A 352 -25.23 3.16 -2.43
CA THR A 352 -26.70 2.93 -2.34
C THR A 352 -27.09 1.47 -2.18
N ALA A 353 -26.14 0.53 -2.25
CA ALA A 353 -26.43 -0.88 -2.00
C ALA A 353 -26.57 -1.17 -0.49
N TYR A 354 -27.05 -2.38 -0.20
CA TYR A 354 -27.20 -2.85 1.16
C TYR A 354 -25.88 -3.10 1.90
N HIS A 355 -24.92 -3.71 1.21
CA HIS A 355 -23.69 -4.20 1.82
C HIS A 355 -22.62 -3.10 1.86
N GLY A 356 -22.55 -2.34 2.95
CA GLY A 356 -21.48 -1.38 3.20
C GLY A 356 -20.19 -2.09 3.58
N ILE A 357 -20.23 -2.79 4.70
CA ILE A 357 -19.21 -3.77 5.11
C ILE A 357 -19.96 -5.05 5.42
N SER A 358 -19.58 -6.18 4.84
CA SER A 358 -20.22 -7.46 5.10
C SER A 358 -19.16 -8.54 5.13
N VAL A 359 -18.96 -9.14 6.31
CA VAL A 359 -17.96 -10.18 6.54
C VAL A 359 -18.62 -11.43 7.09
N TYR A 360 -18.53 -12.53 6.36
CA TYR A 360 -19.19 -13.79 6.64
C TYR A 360 -18.10 -14.84 6.88
N GLY A 361 -17.91 -15.26 8.14
CA GLY A 361 -16.81 -16.17 8.52
C GLY A 361 -15.55 -15.47 9.06
N ALA A 362 -15.70 -14.31 9.69
CA ALA A 362 -14.60 -13.61 10.35
C ALA A 362 -14.15 -14.34 11.63
N ARG A 363 -12.83 -14.43 11.87
CA ARG A 363 -12.25 -14.97 13.10
C ARG A 363 -11.14 -14.06 13.59
N LYS A 364 -11.19 -13.66 14.88
CA LYS A 364 -10.21 -12.73 15.47
C LYS A 364 -10.11 -11.40 14.71
N ALA A 365 -11.27 -10.84 14.36
CA ALA A 365 -11.34 -9.67 13.49
C ALA A 365 -11.69 -8.37 14.23
N GLN A 366 -11.25 -7.24 13.68
CA GLN A 366 -11.61 -5.91 14.14
C GLN A 366 -12.25 -5.12 13.01
N ILE A 367 -13.46 -4.60 13.24
CA ILE A 367 -14.16 -3.70 12.34
C ILE A 367 -14.43 -2.41 13.12
N VAL A 368 -13.54 -1.43 13.01
CA VAL A 368 -13.52 -0.27 13.94
C VAL A 368 -13.41 1.09 13.26
N ASN A 369 -14.08 2.11 13.81
CA ASN A 369 -13.97 3.49 13.32
C ASN A 369 -14.29 3.67 11.83
N ASN A 370 -15.21 2.91 11.26
CA ASN A 370 -15.65 3.10 9.87
C ASN A 370 -16.87 4.03 9.81
N THR A 371 -17.01 4.80 8.72
CA THR A 371 -18.23 5.59 8.41
C THR A 371 -18.88 5.01 7.16
N VAL A 372 -20.10 4.48 7.29
CA VAL A 372 -20.81 3.77 6.23
C VAL A 372 -22.19 4.40 6.01
N VAL A 373 -22.40 5.04 4.86
CA VAL A 373 -23.56 5.90 4.60
C VAL A 373 -24.13 5.73 3.20
N ASN A 374 -25.39 6.14 3.04
CA ASN A 374 -26.03 6.25 1.76
C ASN A 374 -25.38 7.38 0.97
N SER A 375 -24.89 7.12 -0.24
CA SER A 375 -24.16 8.12 -1.05
C SER A 375 -24.98 9.36 -1.40
N LYS A 376 -26.32 9.29 -1.32
CA LYS A 376 -27.19 10.45 -1.55
C LYS A 376 -27.41 11.31 -0.31
N GLY A 377 -26.85 10.93 0.84
CA GLY A 377 -27.03 11.65 2.12
C GLY A 377 -28.47 11.59 2.69
N VAL A 378 -29.35 10.81 2.07
CA VAL A 378 -30.77 10.70 2.43
C VAL A 378 -30.97 9.76 3.62
N ALA A 379 -32.14 9.86 4.25
CA ALA A 379 -32.55 8.92 5.26
C ALA A 379 -32.75 7.51 4.66
N ALA A 380 -32.16 6.48 5.28
CA ALA A 380 -32.27 5.11 4.81
C ALA A 380 -32.00 4.09 5.93
N GLY A 381 -32.35 2.82 5.69
CA GLY A 381 -31.99 1.68 6.54
C GLY A 381 -30.75 0.92 6.06
N TYR A 382 -30.00 1.49 5.12
CA TYR A 382 -28.85 0.91 4.44
C TYR A 382 -27.93 2.04 3.94
N PRO A 383 -26.63 1.78 3.73
CA PRO A 383 -25.90 0.50 3.87
C PRO A 383 -25.67 0.06 5.32
N TRP A 384 -25.43 -1.25 5.50
CA TRP A 384 -25.13 -1.84 6.80
C TRP A 384 -23.67 -2.25 6.97
N ILE A 385 -23.27 -2.41 8.24
CA ILE A 385 -22.14 -3.24 8.66
C ILE A 385 -22.69 -4.58 9.16
N ALA A 386 -22.28 -5.68 8.52
CA ALA A 386 -22.73 -7.03 8.84
C ALA A 386 -21.55 -7.95 9.21
N VAL A 387 -21.70 -8.67 10.32
CA VAL A 387 -20.82 -9.80 10.69
C VAL A 387 -21.69 -11.04 10.82
N ASN A 388 -21.67 -11.90 9.81
CA ASN A 388 -22.51 -13.09 9.78
C ASN A 388 -21.69 -14.37 9.86
N ASN A 389 -22.36 -15.49 10.11
CA ASN A 389 -21.72 -16.79 9.99
C ASN A 389 -21.25 -16.98 8.54
N HIS A 390 -20.23 -17.81 8.37
CA HIS A 390 -19.86 -18.31 7.06
C HIS A 390 -21.10 -18.94 6.39
N LYS A 391 -21.17 -18.92 5.05
CA LYS A 391 -22.33 -19.47 4.30
C LYS A 391 -22.60 -20.96 4.57
N ASN A 392 -21.60 -21.70 5.05
CA ASN A 392 -21.75 -23.09 5.50
C ASN A 392 -22.29 -23.23 6.94
N GLY A 393 -22.72 -22.15 7.57
CA GLY A 393 -23.27 -22.12 8.93
C GLY A 393 -22.22 -21.92 10.03
N THR A 394 -20.92 -22.09 9.76
CA THR A 394 -19.85 -21.94 10.76
C THR A 394 -19.85 -20.52 11.32
N PRO A 395 -19.94 -20.33 12.65
CA PRO A 395 -19.95 -19.00 13.25
C PRO A 395 -18.71 -18.17 12.92
N SER A 396 -18.91 -16.87 12.66
CA SER A 396 -17.84 -15.90 12.89
C SER A 396 -17.55 -15.85 14.39
N SER A 397 -16.28 -15.73 14.80
CA SER A 397 -15.89 -15.74 16.21
C SER A 397 -14.82 -14.72 16.58
N ASP A 398 -14.81 -14.30 17.85
CA ASP A 398 -13.79 -13.39 18.39
C ASP A 398 -13.69 -12.09 17.57
N VAL A 399 -14.83 -11.47 17.27
CA VAL A 399 -14.92 -10.26 16.45
C VAL A 399 -15.26 -9.06 17.33
N VAL A 400 -14.51 -7.98 17.18
CA VAL A 400 -14.84 -6.68 17.76
C VAL A 400 -15.36 -5.77 16.66
N THR A 401 -16.58 -5.26 16.85
CA THR A 401 -17.14 -4.17 16.05
C THR A 401 -17.27 -2.95 16.95
N SER A 402 -16.49 -1.90 16.74
CA SER A 402 -16.51 -0.75 17.66
C SER A 402 -16.33 0.61 16.98
N ASN A 403 -16.84 1.67 17.60
CA ASN A 403 -16.65 3.06 17.15
C ASN A 403 -17.12 3.34 15.72
N ASN A 404 -17.98 2.51 15.12
CA ASN A 404 -18.44 2.72 13.74
C ASN A 404 -19.67 3.64 13.71
N LEU A 405 -19.77 4.43 12.65
CA LEU A 405 -21.00 5.08 12.22
C LEU A 405 -21.55 4.33 11.01
N ALA A 406 -22.74 3.76 11.11
CA ALA A 406 -23.38 3.07 9.98
C ALA A 406 -24.89 3.29 9.97
N MET A 407 -25.55 3.10 8.83
CA MET A 407 -27.01 3.24 8.78
C MET A 407 -27.74 2.03 9.36
N LYS A 408 -27.04 0.89 9.52
CA LYS A 408 -27.53 -0.31 10.20
C LYS A 408 -26.38 -1.25 10.60
N PHE A 409 -26.60 -2.05 11.65
CA PHE A 409 -25.72 -3.15 12.05
C PHE A 409 -26.48 -4.47 12.03
N THR A 410 -25.82 -5.56 11.66
CA THR A 410 -26.42 -6.90 11.58
C THR A 410 -25.41 -7.97 12.01
N GLY A 411 -25.83 -8.89 12.89
CA GLY A 411 -25.00 -10.01 13.35
C GLY A 411 -23.74 -9.64 14.16
N VAL A 412 -23.54 -8.36 14.50
CA VAL A 412 -22.29 -7.86 15.12
C VAL A 412 -22.08 -8.28 16.57
N SER A 413 -23.13 -8.76 17.26
CA SER A 413 -23.05 -9.22 18.65
C SER A 413 -23.57 -10.65 18.78
N ASN A 414 -22.82 -11.49 19.48
CA ASN A 414 -23.20 -12.85 19.87
C ASN A 414 -22.21 -13.38 20.91
N GLU A 415 -22.67 -13.58 22.15
CA GLU A 415 -21.82 -13.96 23.28
C GLU A 415 -21.16 -15.33 23.11
N LYS A 416 -21.91 -16.35 22.64
CA LYS A 416 -21.41 -17.72 22.45
C LYS A 416 -20.21 -17.77 21.50
N SER A 417 -20.23 -16.91 20.49
CA SER A 417 -19.14 -16.78 19.50
C SER A 417 -18.19 -15.62 19.79
N LYS A 418 -18.31 -14.95 20.93
CA LYS A 418 -17.46 -13.80 21.31
C LYS A 418 -17.43 -12.70 20.24
N ARG A 419 -18.58 -12.42 19.64
CA ARG A 419 -18.78 -11.22 18.81
C ARG A 419 -19.28 -10.10 19.70
N THR A 420 -18.52 -9.02 19.78
CA THR A 420 -18.79 -7.88 20.66
C THR A 420 -19.01 -6.63 19.82
N ALA A 421 -20.12 -5.95 20.05
CA ALA A 421 -20.37 -4.61 19.51
C ALA A 421 -20.45 -3.57 20.64
N THR A 422 -19.61 -2.54 20.58
CA THR A 422 -19.57 -1.46 21.59
C THR A 422 -19.28 -0.11 20.93
N ALA A 423 -19.81 0.99 21.48
CA ALA A 423 -19.59 2.35 20.97
C ALA A 423 -19.87 2.55 19.47
N ASN A 424 -20.74 1.72 18.87
CA ASN A 424 -21.23 1.92 17.51
C ASN A 424 -22.46 2.84 17.51
N SER A 425 -22.72 3.56 16.44
CA SER A 425 -23.91 4.41 16.32
C SER A 425 -24.61 4.26 14.98
N VAL A 426 -25.94 4.15 15.07
CA VAL A 426 -26.81 4.12 13.90
C VAL A 426 -27.09 5.55 13.46
N ILE A 427 -26.80 5.87 12.20
CA ILE A 427 -27.00 7.20 11.60
C ILE A 427 -28.07 7.15 10.51
N LEU A 428 -29.34 7.04 10.90
CA LEU A 428 -30.48 6.97 9.97
C LEU A 428 -30.64 8.23 9.10
N TYR A 429 -30.15 9.39 9.57
CA TYR A 429 -30.25 10.67 8.89
C TYR A 429 -28.84 11.27 8.72
N PRO A 430 -28.04 10.83 7.72
CA PRO A 430 -26.64 11.27 7.56
C PRO A 430 -26.50 12.79 7.48
N ALA A 431 -27.42 13.48 6.79
CA ALA A 431 -27.43 14.94 6.68
C ALA A 431 -27.56 15.69 8.02
N LYS A 432 -28.09 15.05 9.08
CA LYS A 432 -28.17 15.66 10.42
C LYS A 432 -26.86 15.59 11.19
N VAL A 433 -25.98 14.65 10.87
CA VAL A 433 -24.83 14.30 11.72
C VAL A 433 -23.49 14.42 11.01
N LEU A 434 -23.46 14.39 9.68
CA LEU A 434 -22.27 14.60 8.85
C LEU A 434 -22.36 15.95 8.14
N GLN A 435 -21.19 16.54 7.85
CA GLN A 435 -21.07 17.87 7.25
C GLN A 435 -21.85 17.99 5.92
N ASP A 436 -21.45 17.24 4.89
CA ASP A 436 -22.17 17.18 3.60
C ASP A 436 -21.76 15.93 2.79
N VAL A 437 -22.59 14.90 2.86
CA VAL A 437 -22.37 13.63 2.14
C VAL A 437 -22.34 13.84 0.62
N THR A 438 -23.15 14.76 0.09
CA THR A 438 -23.26 15.01 -1.36
C THR A 438 -22.05 15.75 -1.93
N LYS A 439 -21.25 16.36 -1.06
CA LYS A 439 -19.96 17.00 -1.37
C LYS A 439 -18.77 16.18 -0.88
N PHE A 440 -18.98 14.90 -0.56
CA PHE A 440 -17.96 13.97 -0.07
C PHE A 440 -17.28 14.42 1.24
N ASN A 441 -17.96 15.22 2.06
CA ASN A 441 -17.50 15.63 3.38
C ASN A 441 -18.21 14.82 4.47
N TYR A 442 -17.53 13.77 4.94
CA TYR A 442 -18.06 12.79 5.89
C TYR A 442 -17.60 13.03 7.33
N ARG A 443 -17.05 14.22 7.63
CA ARG A 443 -16.72 14.59 9.02
C ARG A 443 -18.00 14.73 9.84
N PRO A 444 -18.00 14.38 11.13
CA PRO A 444 -19.13 14.67 11.99
C PRO A 444 -19.34 16.19 12.14
N LYS A 445 -20.59 16.59 12.34
CA LYS A 445 -20.95 17.95 12.78
C LYS A 445 -20.64 18.12 14.27
N ALA A 446 -20.42 19.35 14.71
CA ALA A 446 -20.10 19.67 16.10
C ALA A 446 -21.18 19.18 17.08
N ASP A 447 -22.44 19.27 16.68
CA ASP A 447 -23.63 18.84 17.43
C ASP A 447 -24.08 17.40 17.12
N SER A 448 -23.26 16.62 16.40
CA SER A 448 -23.62 15.25 15.96
C SER A 448 -23.80 14.25 17.11
N GLY A 449 -23.27 14.54 18.29
CA GLY A 449 -23.21 13.60 19.42
C GLY A 449 -22.18 12.48 19.27
N PHE A 450 -21.34 12.52 18.22
CA PHE A 450 -20.35 11.48 17.92
C PHE A 450 -18.89 11.88 18.17
N ILE A 451 -18.69 13.12 18.63
CA ILE A 451 -17.39 13.65 19.03
C ILE A 451 -17.11 13.25 20.48
N ASP A 452 -15.89 12.79 20.78
CA ASP A 452 -15.46 12.37 22.12
C ASP A 452 -16.34 11.26 22.75
N THR A 453 -16.95 10.39 21.95
CA THR A 453 -17.84 9.31 22.44
C THR A 453 -17.41 7.89 22.05
N GLY A 454 -16.26 7.74 21.39
CA GLY A 454 -15.66 6.46 21.05
C GLY A 454 -14.97 5.79 22.23
N ASP A 455 -14.86 4.47 22.15
CA ASP A 455 -14.11 3.62 23.05
C ASP A 455 -12.62 3.65 22.69
N ALA A 456 -11.80 4.21 23.59
CA ALA A 456 -10.37 4.33 23.41
C ALA A 456 -9.63 2.97 23.34
N ALA A 457 -10.20 1.89 23.87
CA ALA A 457 -9.58 0.57 23.83
C ALA A 457 -9.51 -0.01 22.41
N TYR A 458 -10.39 0.46 21.51
CA TYR A 458 -10.53 -0.09 20.15
C TYR A 458 -10.20 0.93 19.05
N ALA A 459 -9.96 2.19 19.39
CA ALA A 459 -9.65 3.21 18.40
C ALA A 459 -8.22 3.07 17.84
N PRO A 460 -8.01 3.21 16.52
CA PRO A 460 -6.68 3.34 15.95
C PRO A 460 -6.00 4.64 16.43
N LYS A 461 -4.68 4.70 16.31
CA LYS A 461 -3.89 5.86 16.76
C LYS A 461 -4.19 7.14 15.99
N THR A 462 -4.66 7.01 14.76
CA THR A 462 -4.96 8.12 13.85
C THR A 462 -6.30 7.88 13.16
N ASP A 463 -6.91 8.95 12.67
CA ASP A 463 -8.09 8.92 11.81
C ASP A 463 -7.71 8.76 10.32
N ILE A 464 -8.71 8.75 9.42
CA ILE A 464 -8.52 8.57 7.97
C ILE A 464 -7.64 9.64 7.31
N VAL A 465 -7.54 10.83 7.90
CA VAL A 465 -6.68 11.93 7.39
C VAL A 465 -5.39 12.08 8.23
N ASN A 466 -5.03 11.03 8.97
CA ASN A 466 -3.82 10.94 9.78
C ASN A 466 -3.77 11.90 10.98
N ASN A 467 -4.93 12.38 11.44
CA ASN A 467 -5.02 13.16 12.67
C ASN A 467 -4.99 12.23 13.89
N LYS A 468 -4.30 12.63 14.96
CA LYS A 468 -4.13 11.83 16.17
C LYS A 468 -5.47 11.59 16.88
N ARG A 469 -5.65 10.38 17.41
CA ARG A 469 -6.77 10.02 18.31
C ARG A 469 -6.30 9.81 19.76
N PRO A 470 -7.07 10.24 20.76
CA PRO A 470 -8.14 11.23 20.64
C PRO A 470 -7.59 12.62 20.31
N SER A 471 -8.33 13.44 19.57
CA SER A 471 -8.07 14.89 19.47
C SER A 471 -8.68 15.66 20.65
N GLY A 472 -9.73 15.12 21.28
CA GLY A 472 -10.36 15.66 22.49
C GLY A 472 -10.22 14.73 23.71
N LYS A 473 -11.32 14.57 24.46
CA LYS A 473 -11.39 13.73 25.67
C LYS A 473 -11.39 12.24 25.34
N ALA A 474 -11.92 11.84 24.20
CA ALA A 474 -11.98 10.47 23.74
C ALA A 474 -11.99 10.42 22.21
N PRO A 475 -11.76 9.27 21.56
CA PRO A 475 -11.80 9.21 20.11
C PRO A 475 -13.20 9.51 19.58
N ASP A 476 -13.30 10.10 18.41
CA ASP A 476 -14.57 10.29 17.72
C ASP A 476 -15.06 8.96 17.11
N ARG A 477 -16.38 8.75 17.09
CA ARG A 477 -16.95 7.61 16.34
C ARG A 477 -16.88 7.91 14.84
N GLY A 478 -16.67 6.86 14.05
CA GLY A 478 -16.49 6.92 12.60
C GLY A 478 -15.05 7.21 12.20
N ALA A 479 -14.85 7.48 10.92
CA ALA A 479 -13.54 7.53 10.28
C ALA A 479 -12.72 8.79 10.56
N TYR A 480 -13.35 9.89 11.02
CA TYR A 480 -12.71 11.19 11.23
C TYR A 480 -12.69 11.60 12.70
N GLU A 481 -11.70 12.40 13.08
CA GLU A 481 -11.75 13.30 14.25
C GLU A 481 -12.20 14.69 13.80
N ALA A 482 -13.24 15.24 14.40
CA ALA A 482 -13.83 16.54 14.04
C ALA A 482 -12.95 17.74 14.47
N ASN A 483 -12.31 17.64 15.64
CA ASN A 483 -11.59 18.75 16.27
C ASN A 483 -10.12 18.87 15.85
N SER A 484 -9.77 18.25 14.72
CA SER A 484 -8.40 18.21 14.23
C SER A 484 -8.20 19.19 13.09
N THR A 485 -7.14 20.01 13.16
CA THR A 485 -6.76 20.89 12.04
C THR A 485 -6.53 20.02 10.81
N PRO A 486 -7.13 20.33 9.64
CA PRO A 486 -6.90 19.51 8.45
C PRO A 486 -5.40 19.48 8.13
N ALA A 487 -4.81 18.28 8.09
CA ALA A 487 -3.62 18.10 7.28
C ALA A 487 -3.98 18.50 5.82
N PRO A 488 -3.12 19.21 5.08
CA PRO A 488 -3.42 19.59 3.71
C PRO A 488 -3.86 18.36 2.92
N SER A 489 -5.06 18.41 2.34
CA SER A 489 -5.62 17.25 1.65
C SER A 489 -4.77 16.92 0.44
N ALA A 490 -4.27 15.70 0.35
CA ALA A 490 -3.93 15.08 -0.92
C ALA A 490 -5.25 14.73 -1.63
N ASP A 491 -5.94 15.76 -2.14
CA ASP A 491 -6.98 15.56 -3.15
C ASP A 491 -6.31 15.73 -4.52
N PRO A 492 -6.01 14.65 -5.25
CA PRO A 492 -5.42 14.75 -6.57
C PRO A 492 -6.47 15.05 -7.65
N SER A 493 -7.74 15.30 -7.31
CA SER A 493 -8.79 15.55 -8.29
C SER A 493 -8.90 17.00 -8.78
N ALA A 494 -8.07 17.91 -8.28
CA ALA A 494 -7.98 19.29 -8.79
C ALA A 494 -6.69 19.54 -9.60
N THR A 495 -6.43 18.75 -10.65
CA THR A 495 -5.56 19.24 -11.73
C THR A 495 -6.40 20.02 -12.72
N THR A 496 -6.54 21.32 -12.49
CA THR A 496 -6.77 22.26 -13.59
C THR A 496 -5.52 22.24 -14.45
N ASP A 497 -5.61 21.75 -15.68
CA ASP A 497 -4.58 21.96 -16.70
C ASP A 497 -4.40 23.47 -16.89
N ALA A 498 -3.38 24.04 -16.25
CA ALA A 498 -2.88 25.35 -16.62
C ALA A 498 -2.22 25.20 -17.99
N ALA A 499 -2.92 25.68 -19.02
CA ALA A 499 -2.37 25.84 -20.36
C ALA A 499 -1.03 26.58 -20.27
N ALA A 500 0.02 25.99 -20.84
CA ALA A 500 1.27 26.68 -21.07
C ALA A 500 1.01 27.93 -21.96
N PRO A 501 1.62 29.09 -21.67
CA PRO A 501 1.49 30.25 -22.52
C PRO A 501 2.17 29.99 -23.87
N PRO A 502 1.57 30.34 -25.02
CA PRO A 502 2.27 30.23 -26.28
C PRO A 502 3.43 31.22 -26.31
N ALA A 503 4.59 30.69 -26.72
CA ALA A 503 5.79 31.45 -27.00
C ALA A 503 5.53 32.52 -28.05
N SER A 504 6.10 33.70 -27.81
CA SER A 504 6.15 34.82 -28.74
C SER A 504 6.84 34.43 -30.06
N SER A 505 6.12 34.52 -31.17
CA SER A 505 6.72 34.63 -32.50
C SER A 505 6.37 35.99 -33.12
N ASN A 506 7.38 36.84 -33.21
CA ASN A 506 7.42 37.91 -34.20
C ASN A 506 7.39 37.28 -35.60
N THR A 507 6.44 37.67 -36.44
CA THR A 507 6.68 37.99 -37.85
C THR A 507 5.47 38.71 -38.45
N ALA A 508 5.76 39.79 -39.15
CA ALA A 508 4.84 40.68 -39.83
C ALA A 508 4.14 40.03 -41.04
N GLY A 509 2.95 40.52 -41.39
CA GLY A 509 2.32 40.29 -42.68
C GLY A 509 0.86 40.74 -42.74
N LYS A 510 0.59 41.77 -43.58
CA LYS A 510 -0.72 42.29 -44.04
C LYS A 510 -1.72 41.16 -44.38
N TRP A 511 -3.06 41.31 -44.29
CA TRP A 511 -4.00 42.07 -45.14
C TRP A 511 -5.38 42.13 -44.44
N LEU A 512 -6.00 43.30 -44.20
CA LEU A 512 -7.09 43.96 -44.96
C LEU A 512 -8.47 43.25 -45.02
N VAL A 513 -9.44 43.90 -44.36
CA VAL A 513 -10.86 44.19 -44.71
C VAL A 513 -11.94 43.10 -44.53
N ALA A 514 -12.99 43.53 -43.81
CA ALA A 514 -14.29 42.91 -43.53
C ALA A 514 -15.23 42.95 -44.77
N PRO A 515 -16.55 42.67 -44.71
CA PRO A 515 -17.49 42.75 -43.59
C PRO A 515 -17.64 41.48 -42.74
#